data_AF-A0A2S8EZ27-F1
#
_entry.id   AF-A0A2S8EZ27-F1
#
_cell.length_a   1.000
_cell.length_b   1.000
_cell.length_c   1.000
_cell.angle_alpha   90.00
_cell.angle_beta   90.00
_cell.angle_gamma   90.00
#
_symmetry.space_group_name_H-M   'P 1'
#
loop_
_entity.id
_entity.type
_entity.pdbx_description
1 polymer ?
#
loop_
_entity_poly.entity_id
_entity_poly.type
_entity_poly.pdbx_seq_one_letter_code
_entity_poly.pdbx_strand_id
1 'polypeptide(L)'
;FVPARQETSDECLQNFVVRRLGQETYDRLVQPLIGGIYTADPQKLSVAATMKQFVEMERKHGGLIRGMRKRLANEEKSDGGARYSMFVAPRGGMSAIVDAIAARLPSEAIRLNTPVRSIERLPNNIWQVTTDEATASFDGVIMAAPSPAAAQILQTGDAALAADLAQIQY
;
A
#
# COMPACT_ATOMS: atom_id res chain seq x y z
N PHE A 1 -3.62 29.36 -14.30
CA PHE A 1 -2.47 28.61 -13.78
C PHE A 1 -2.62 28.53 -12.27
N VAL A 2 -2.70 27.33 -11.70
CA VAL A 2 -2.90 27.15 -10.24
C VAL A 2 -1.52 27.06 -9.58
N PRO A 3 -1.18 27.90 -8.58
CA PRO A 3 0.12 27.84 -7.91
C PRO A 3 0.29 26.54 -7.11
N ALA A 4 1.53 26.15 -6.82
CA ALA A 4 1.84 25.01 -5.94
C ALA A 4 1.25 25.25 -4.54
N ARG A 5 0.64 24.21 -3.95
CA ARG A 5 0.19 24.28 -2.55
C ARG A 5 1.43 24.35 -1.66
N GLN A 6 1.46 25.34 -0.76
CA GLN A 6 2.57 25.52 0.19
C GLN A 6 2.32 24.79 1.51
N GLU A 7 1.06 24.50 1.82
CA GLU A 7 0.69 23.72 2.99
C GLU A 7 1.16 22.27 2.87
N THR A 8 1.62 21.72 3.99
CA THR A 8 2.09 20.33 4.11
C THR A 8 1.02 19.39 4.65
N SER A 9 -0.16 19.90 5.00
CA SER A 9 -1.29 19.10 5.45
C SER A 9 -1.78 18.17 4.34
N ASP A 10 -2.35 17.04 4.75
CA ASP A 10 -2.87 16.05 3.82
C ASP A 10 -4.02 16.63 2.97
N GLU A 11 -4.13 16.15 1.73
CA GLU A 11 -5.17 16.54 0.79
C GLU A 11 -5.88 15.28 0.32
N CYS A 12 -7.21 15.29 0.29
CA CYS A 12 -7.94 14.18 -0.30
C CYS A 12 -7.82 14.20 -1.83
N LEU A 13 -8.01 13.02 -2.44
CA LEU A 13 -7.81 12.82 -3.87
C LEU A 13 -8.70 13.71 -4.73
N GLN A 14 -9.97 13.84 -4.35
CA GLN A 14 -10.89 14.73 -5.04
C GLN A 14 -10.38 16.18 -5.05
N ASN A 15 -10.04 16.73 -3.88
CA ASN A 15 -9.63 18.14 -3.78
C ASN A 15 -8.40 18.44 -4.62
N PHE A 16 -7.40 17.57 -4.59
CA PHE A 16 -6.19 17.72 -5.39
C PHE A 16 -6.50 17.72 -6.89
N VAL A 17 -7.31 16.77 -7.36
CA VAL A 17 -7.64 16.62 -8.78
C VAL A 17 -8.50 17.78 -9.25
N VAL A 18 -9.56 18.14 -8.53
CA VAL A 18 -10.46 19.25 -8.89
C VAL A 18 -9.67 20.57 -8.95
N ARG A 19 -8.80 20.82 -7.97
CA ARG A 19 -7.93 22.00 -7.96
C ARG A 19 -6.96 22.05 -9.14
N ARG A 20 -6.46 20.90 -9.60
CA ARG A 20 -5.42 20.83 -10.65
C ARG A 20 -5.93 20.67 -12.06
N LEU A 21 -7.02 19.95 -12.24
CA LEU A 21 -7.51 19.49 -13.53
C LEU A 21 -9.01 19.78 -13.75
N GLY A 22 -9.69 20.33 -12.74
CA GLY A 22 -11.10 20.70 -12.81
C GLY A 22 -12.05 19.55 -12.45
N GLN A 23 -13.31 19.92 -12.18
CA GLN A 23 -14.37 18.99 -11.76
C GLN A 23 -14.68 17.95 -12.84
N GLU A 24 -14.76 18.37 -14.11
CA GLU A 24 -15.09 17.47 -15.22
C GLU A 24 -14.06 16.33 -15.39
N THR A 25 -12.76 16.64 -15.26
CA THR A 25 -11.69 15.63 -15.30
C THR A 25 -11.82 14.65 -14.15
N TYR A 26 -12.19 15.13 -12.96
CA TYR A 26 -12.43 14.26 -11.81
C TYR A 26 -13.60 13.31 -12.07
N ASP A 27 -14.77 13.83 -12.45
CA ASP A 27 -16.00 13.04 -12.62
C ASP A 27 -15.90 12.03 -13.77
N ARG A 28 -15.25 12.41 -14.89
CA ARG A 28 -15.26 11.61 -16.12
C ARG A 28 -14.08 10.65 -16.24
N LEU A 29 -12.94 10.96 -15.63
CA LEU A 29 -11.71 10.19 -15.82
C LEU A 29 -11.17 9.64 -14.51
N VAL A 30 -10.97 10.50 -13.50
CA VAL A 30 -10.25 10.08 -12.29
C VAL A 30 -11.12 9.24 -11.37
N GLN A 31 -12.36 9.63 -11.11
CA GLN A 31 -13.26 8.87 -10.23
C GLN A 31 -13.50 7.43 -10.74
N PRO A 32 -13.78 7.17 -12.03
CA PRO A 32 -13.90 5.79 -12.54
C PRO A 32 -12.61 4.97 -12.41
N LEU A 33 -11.44 5.59 -12.66
CA LEU A 33 -10.15 4.92 -12.54
C LEU A 33 -9.82 4.54 -11.08
N ILE A 34 -10.01 5.48 -10.16
CA ILE A 34 -9.73 5.28 -8.73
C ILE A 34 -10.71 4.28 -8.12
N GLY A 35 -11.98 4.32 -8.52
CA GLY A 35 -12.98 3.33 -8.13
C GLY A 35 -12.56 1.91 -8.52
N GLY A 36 -11.91 1.72 -9.68
CA GLY A 36 -11.42 0.42 -10.11
C GLY A 36 -10.13 -0.07 -9.42
N ILE A 37 -9.31 0.83 -8.87
CA ILE A 37 -8.03 0.49 -8.23
C ILE A 37 -8.19 0.31 -6.72
N TYR A 38 -8.80 1.31 -6.07
CA TYR A 38 -8.89 1.36 -4.61
C TYR A 38 -10.25 0.94 -4.08
N THR A 39 -11.30 0.91 -4.92
CA THR A 39 -12.69 0.63 -4.50
C THR A 39 -13.12 1.46 -3.29
N ALA A 40 -12.56 2.67 -3.15
CA ALA A 40 -12.70 3.53 -1.98
C ALA A 40 -13.17 4.92 -2.39
N ASP A 41 -13.77 5.63 -1.43
CA ASP A 41 -14.24 7.01 -1.61
C ASP A 41 -13.06 7.97 -1.79
N PRO A 42 -12.91 8.64 -2.95
CA PRO A 42 -11.83 9.60 -3.20
C PRO A 42 -11.78 10.79 -2.23
N GLN A 43 -12.87 11.07 -1.50
CA GLN A 43 -12.88 12.10 -0.45
C GLN A 43 -12.14 11.67 0.81
N LYS A 44 -11.96 10.36 1.02
CA LYS A 44 -11.26 9.78 2.17
C LYS A 44 -9.85 9.33 1.84
N LEU A 45 -9.49 9.26 0.56
CA LEU A 45 -8.16 8.86 0.11
C LEU A 45 -7.17 10.02 0.20
N SER A 46 -6.14 9.85 1.02
CA SER A 46 -4.96 10.72 1.02
C SER A 46 -4.25 10.66 -0.33
N VAL A 47 -4.02 11.81 -0.96
CA VAL A 47 -3.20 11.92 -2.19
C VAL A 47 -1.74 11.59 -1.86
N ALA A 48 -1.27 11.98 -0.67
CA ALA A 48 0.11 11.70 -0.27
C ALA A 48 0.37 10.20 -0.11
N ALA A 49 -0.61 9.43 0.38
CA ALA A 49 -0.51 7.99 0.53
C ALA A 49 -0.70 7.23 -0.80
N THR A 50 -1.65 7.64 -1.63
CA THR A 50 -2.04 6.90 -2.85
C THR A 50 -1.31 7.36 -4.12
N MET A 51 -0.94 8.64 -4.18
CA MET A 51 -0.54 9.35 -5.40
C MET A 51 0.69 10.24 -5.18
N LYS A 52 1.59 9.85 -4.26
CA LYS A 52 2.79 10.59 -3.85
C LYS A 52 3.57 11.22 -5.01
N GLN A 53 3.78 10.47 -6.08
CA GLN A 53 4.51 10.94 -7.27
C GLN A 53 3.92 12.21 -7.90
N PHE A 54 2.60 12.41 -7.84
CA PHE A 54 1.94 13.59 -8.41
C PHE A 54 2.06 14.80 -7.47
N VAL A 55 2.04 14.58 -6.16
CA VAL A 55 2.33 15.63 -5.15
C VAL A 55 3.77 16.13 -5.32
N GLU A 56 4.72 15.21 -5.48
CA GLU A 56 6.13 15.56 -5.70
C GLU A 56 6.32 16.31 -7.02
N MET A 57 5.63 15.86 -8.08
CA MET A 57 5.65 16.52 -9.39
C MET A 57 5.09 17.94 -9.33
N GLU A 58 3.97 18.13 -8.63
CA GLU A 58 3.39 19.45 -8.35
C GLU A 58 4.40 20.35 -7.63
N ARG A 59 4.99 19.88 -6.53
CA ARG A 59 5.96 20.63 -5.73
C ARG A 59 7.20 21.01 -6.52
N LYS A 60 7.77 20.06 -7.28
CA LYS A 60 9.02 20.25 -8.03
C LYS A 60 8.86 21.11 -9.28
N HIS A 61 7.70 21.07 -9.94
CA HIS A 61 7.51 21.68 -11.25
C HIS A 61 6.45 22.80 -11.29
N GLY A 62 5.72 23.01 -10.20
CA GLY A 62 4.64 23.98 -10.09
C GLY A 62 3.33 23.55 -10.77
N GLY A 63 3.27 22.32 -11.30
CA GLY A 63 2.06 21.77 -11.93
C GLY A 63 2.30 20.46 -12.68
N LEU A 64 1.25 19.65 -12.77
CA LEU A 64 1.28 18.30 -13.34
C LEU A 64 1.66 18.28 -14.82
N ILE A 65 1.02 19.14 -15.63
CA ILE A 65 1.27 19.21 -17.08
C ILE A 65 2.74 19.57 -17.36
N ARG A 66 3.29 20.53 -16.61
CA ARG A 66 4.69 20.96 -16.75
C ARG A 66 5.66 19.87 -16.32
N GLY A 67 5.34 19.17 -15.22
CA GLY A 67 6.13 18.02 -14.77
C GLY A 67 6.13 16.88 -15.78
N MET A 68 4.97 16.54 -16.33
CA MET A 68 4.84 15.47 -17.31
C MET A 68 5.59 15.78 -18.61
N ARG A 69 5.51 17.02 -19.13
CA ARG A 69 6.29 17.44 -20.31
C ARG A 69 7.79 17.32 -20.08
N LYS A 70 8.29 17.71 -18.91
CA LYS A 70 9.72 17.56 -18.57
C LYS A 70 10.14 16.10 -18.45
N ARG A 71 9.29 15.26 -17.88
CA ARG A 71 9.53 13.81 -17.79
C ARG A 71 9.65 13.19 -19.18
N LEU A 72 8.68 13.46 -20.07
CA LEU A 72 8.68 12.95 -21.44
C LEU A 72 9.85 13.48 -22.29
N ALA A 73 10.35 14.69 -22.00
CA ALA A 73 11.52 15.24 -22.67
C ALA A 73 12.84 14.60 -22.20
N ASN A 74 12.87 14.07 -20.97
CA ASN A 74 14.03 13.44 -20.35
C ASN A 74 14.02 11.90 -20.46
N GLU A 75 12.88 11.30 -20.82
CA GLU A 75 12.82 9.89 -21.17
C GLU A 75 13.53 9.73 -22.52
N GLU A 76 14.80 9.31 -22.47
CA GLU A 76 15.51 8.85 -23.66
C GLU A 76 14.63 7.81 -24.37
N LYS A 77 14.46 7.98 -25.69
CA LYS A 77 13.70 7.05 -26.53
C LYS A 77 14.44 5.71 -26.51
N SER A 78 14.16 4.89 -25.50
CA SER A 78 14.66 3.51 -25.46
C SER A 78 14.15 2.81 -26.71
N ASP A 79 15.12 2.31 -27.47
CA ASP A 79 14.95 1.78 -28.80
C ASP A 79 14.07 0.50 -28.78
N GLY A 80 13.46 0.21 -29.93
CA GLY A 80 12.40 -0.77 -30.11
C GLY A 80 12.67 -2.16 -29.50
N GLY A 81 11.84 -2.52 -28.53
CA GLY A 81 11.65 -3.89 -28.05
C GLY A 81 10.18 -4.08 -27.70
N ALA A 82 9.63 -5.28 -27.91
CA ALA A 82 8.23 -5.58 -27.62
C ALA A 82 7.85 -5.04 -26.24
N ARG A 83 6.94 -4.06 -26.24
CA ARG A 83 6.35 -3.50 -25.02
C ARG A 83 5.62 -4.64 -24.34
N TYR A 84 6.29 -5.40 -23.48
CA TYR A 84 5.60 -6.25 -22.53
C TYR A 84 4.59 -5.35 -21.85
N SER A 85 3.31 -5.69 -22.02
CA SER A 85 2.21 -4.91 -21.47
C SER A 85 2.48 -4.71 -19.99
N MET A 86 2.23 -3.51 -19.46
CA MET A 86 2.36 -3.27 -18.01
C MET A 86 1.46 -4.19 -17.17
N PHE A 87 0.55 -4.93 -17.83
CA PHE A 87 -0.27 -5.99 -17.28
C PHE A 87 0.19 -7.34 -17.81
N VAL A 88 0.85 -8.13 -16.96
CA VAL A 88 1.26 -9.51 -17.24
C VAL A 88 0.81 -10.38 -16.08
N ALA A 89 0.32 -11.58 -16.38
CA ALA A 89 0.01 -12.61 -15.40
C ALA A 89 0.69 -13.92 -15.79
N PRO A 90 1.06 -14.79 -14.82
CA PRO A 90 1.51 -16.13 -15.14
C PRO A 90 0.44 -16.90 -15.90
N ARG A 91 0.86 -17.81 -16.80
CA ARG A 91 -0.07 -18.66 -17.58
C ARG A 91 -1.01 -19.48 -16.69
N GLY A 92 -0.56 -19.86 -15.50
CA GLY A 92 -1.35 -20.59 -14.49
C GLY A 92 -2.18 -19.71 -13.56
N GLY A 93 -2.28 -18.40 -13.83
CA GLY A 93 -2.94 -17.44 -12.94
C GLY A 93 -2.02 -16.93 -11.82
N MET A 94 -2.54 -16.01 -11.00
CA MET A 94 -1.76 -15.36 -9.93
C MET A 94 -1.37 -16.31 -8.79
N SER A 95 -2.12 -17.40 -8.58
CA SER A 95 -1.78 -18.42 -7.58
C SER A 95 -0.42 -19.06 -7.82
N ALA A 96 0.00 -19.18 -9.10
CA ALA A 96 1.29 -19.75 -9.46
C ALA A 96 2.48 -19.04 -8.79
N ILE A 97 2.34 -17.76 -8.45
CA ILE A 97 3.36 -17.02 -7.70
C ILE A 97 3.46 -17.55 -6.26
N VAL A 98 2.32 -17.71 -5.61
CA VAL A 98 2.22 -18.21 -4.23
C VAL A 98 2.71 -19.66 -4.16
N ASP A 99 2.26 -20.51 -5.09
CA ASP A 99 2.64 -21.91 -5.17
C ASP A 99 4.16 -22.06 -5.37
N ALA A 100 4.76 -21.24 -6.22
CA ALA A 100 6.19 -21.25 -6.49
C ALA A 100 7.05 -20.79 -5.30
N ILE A 101 6.53 -19.91 -4.44
CA ILE A 101 7.17 -19.51 -3.19
C ILE A 101 7.06 -20.63 -2.17
N ALA A 102 5.85 -21.17 -1.98
CA ALA A 102 5.61 -22.25 -1.03
C ALA A 102 6.47 -23.49 -1.31
N ALA A 103 6.62 -23.87 -2.59
CA ALA A 103 7.45 -25.00 -3.00
C ALA A 103 8.96 -24.81 -2.76
N ARG A 104 9.43 -23.58 -2.54
CA ARG A 104 10.84 -23.27 -2.26
C ARG A 104 11.15 -23.17 -0.77
N LEU A 105 10.13 -23.12 0.09
CA LEU A 105 10.30 -23.07 1.53
C LEU A 105 10.38 -24.49 2.11
N PRO A 106 11.12 -24.69 3.21
CA PRO A 106 11.07 -25.94 3.96
C PRO A 106 9.63 -26.27 4.38
N SER A 107 9.24 -27.55 4.36
CA SER A 107 7.87 -27.97 4.70
C SER A 107 7.45 -27.55 6.11
N GLU A 108 8.40 -27.47 7.05
CA GLU A 108 8.18 -27.05 8.43
C GLU A 108 8.08 -25.53 8.63
N ALA A 109 8.44 -24.73 7.62
CA ALA A 109 8.38 -23.28 7.67
C ALA A 109 6.95 -22.74 7.47
N ILE A 110 6.03 -23.55 6.91
CA ILE A 110 4.65 -23.16 6.65
C ILE A 110 3.72 -23.95 7.56
N ARG A 111 3.01 -23.25 8.43
CA ARG A 111 1.99 -23.83 9.32
C ARG A 111 0.63 -23.27 8.94
N LEU A 112 -0.17 -24.07 8.24
CA LEU A 112 -1.54 -23.72 7.86
C LEU A 112 -2.51 -24.07 9.00
N ASN A 113 -3.66 -23.40 9.04
CA ASN A 113 -4.68 -23.58 10.08
C ASN A 113 -4.14 -23.33 11.51
N THR A 114 -3.08 -22.54 11.64
CA THR A 114 -2.47 -22.17 12.92
C THR A 114 -2.67 -20.66 13.17
N PRO A 115 -3.88 -20.22 13.55
CA PRO A 115 -4.12 -18.81 13.82
C PRO A 115 -3.28 -18.35 15.01
N VAL A 116 -2.56 -17.25 14.82
CA VAL A 116 -1.87 -16.55 15.92
C VAL A 116 -2.91 -15.77 16.72
N ARG A 117 -2.88 -15.92 18.04
CA ARG A 117 -3.84 -15.31 18.98
C ARG A 117 -3.26 -14.10 19.69
N SER A 118 -1.99 -14.18 20.10
CA SER A 118 -1.30 -13.05 20.69
C SER A 118 0.18 -13.08 20.37
N ILE A 119 0.77 -11.88 20.36
CA ILE A 119 2.21 -11.68 20.24
C ILE A 119 2.64 -10.69 21.31
N GLU A 120 3.61 -11.08 22.11
CA GLU A 120 4.11 -10.29 23.24
C GLU A 120 5.63 -10.28 23.26
N ARG A 121 6.22 -9.19 23.74
CA ARG A 121 7.66 -9.08 23.90
C ARG A 121 8.05 -9.35 25.35
N LEU A 122 8.79 -10.43 25.57
CA LEU A 122 9.26 -10.84 26.90
C LEU A 122 10.52 -10.07 27.33
N PRO A 123 10.86 -10.08 28.63
CA PRO A 123 12.18 -9.67 29.11
C PRO A 123 13.27 -10.44 28.34
N ASN A 124 14.38 -9.77 28.00
CA ASN A 124 15.50 -10.26 27.16
C ASN A 124 15.32 -10.15 25.63
N ASN A 125 14.41 -9.29 25.14
CA ASN A 125 14.19 -9.03 23.72
C ASN A 125 13.68 -10.23 22.89
N ILE A 126 13.11 -11.24 23.54
CA ILE A 126 12.50 -12.39 22.88
C ILE A 126 11.02 -12.10 22.63
N TRP A 127 10.54 -12.47 21.45
CA TRP A 127 9.13 -12.44 21.10
C TRP A 127 8.48 -13.78 21.42
N GLN A 128 7.35 -13.73 22.11
CA GLN A 128 6.51 -14.87 22.35
C GLN A 128 5.28 -14.79 21.44
N VAL A 129 5.04 -15.85 20.68
CA VAL A 129 3.90 -15.99 19.77
C VAL A 129 3.03 -17.12 20.29
N THR A 130 1.77 -16.81 20.58
CA THR A 130 0.78 -17.78 21.07
C THR A 130 -0.22 -18.11 19.97
N THR A 131 -0.46 -19.40 19.80
CA THR A 131 -1.44 -19.98 18.88
C THR A 131 -2.46 -20.79 19.69
N ASP A 132 -3.45 -21.39 19.03
CA ASP A 132 -4.43 -22.25 19.74
C ASP A 132 -3.80 -23.50 20.36
N GLU A 133 -2.70 -24.01 19.79
CA GLU A 133 -2.11 -25.28 20.19
C GLU A 133 -0.87 -25.11 21.07
N ALA A 134 -0.11 -24.04 20.84
CA ALA A 134 1.19 -23.85 21.49
C ALA A 134 1.63 -22.39 21.52
N THR A 135 2.59 -22.15 22.40
CA THR A 135 3.35 -20.90 22.49
C THR A 135 4.80 -21.17 22.10
N ALA A 136 5.38 -20.29 21.28
CA ALA A 136 6.76 -20.41 20.81
C ALA A 136 7.51 -19.07 20.91
N SER A 137 8.83 -19.17 21.07
CA SER A 137 9.73 -18.03 21.25
C SER A 137 10.56 -17.78 19.99
N PHE A 138 10.75 -16.51 19.64
CA PHE A 138 11.46 -16.06 18.44
C PHE A 138 12.30 -14.82 18.73
N ASP A 139 13.39 -14.62 17.99
CA ASP A 139 14.21 -13.40 18.09
C ASP A 139 13.56 -12.18 17.40
N GLY A 140 12.59 -12.42 16.50
CA GLY A 140 11.89 -11.39 15.74
C GLY A 140 10.57 -11.88 15.16
N VAL A 141 9.68 -10.94 14.87
CA VAL A 141 8.35 -11.20 14.29
C VAL A 141 8.11 -10.23 13.13
N ILE A 142 7.61 -10.75 12.01
CA ILE A 142 7.11 -9.95 10.88
C ILE A 142 5.59 -10.09 10.84
N MET A 143 4.88 -8.98 10.97
CA MET A 143 3.42 -8.94 10.90
C MET A 143 2.96 -8.66 9.47
N ALA A 144 2.45 -9.69 8.81
CA ALA A 144 1.90 -9.61 7.45
C ALA A 144 0.36 -9.81 7.40
N ALA A 145 -0.30 -9.79 8.56
CA ALA A 145 -1.75 -9.88 8.66
C ALA A 145 -2.42 -8.53 8.32
N PRO A 146 -3.69 -8.53 7.87
CA PRO A 146 -4.48 -7.31 7.73
C PRO A 146 -4.57 -6.53 9.06
N SER A 147 -4.68 -5.20 8.99
CA SER A 147 -4.64 -4.32 10.15
C SER A 147 -5.61 -4.68 11.28
N PRO A 148 -6.89 -5.06 11.02
CA PRO A 148 -7.81 -5.44 12.09
C PRO A 148 -7.39 -6.70 12.83
N ALA A 149 -6.82 -7.69 12.11
CA ALA A 149 -6.31 -8.92 12.72
C ALA A 149 -5.02 -8.65 13.50
N ALA A 150 -4.12 -7.84 12.92
CA ALA A 150 -2.90 -7.38 13.57
C ALA A 150 -3.19 -6.65 14.90
N ALA A 151 -4.18 -5.75 14.91
CA ALA A 151 -4.62 -5.03 16.10
C ALA A 151 -5.11 -5.99 17.20
N GLN A 152 -5.90 -7.01 16.84
CA GLN A 152 -6.38 -8.02 17.80
C GLN A 152 -5.21 -8.83 18.39
N ILE A 153 -4.27 -9.25 17.54
CA ILE A 153 -3.11 -10.05 17.96
C ILE A 153 -2.17 -9.27 18.89
N LEU A 154 -2.01 -7.96 18.67
CA LEU A 154 -1.11 -7.11 19.45
C LEU A 154 -1.77 -6.47 20.67
N GLN A 155 -3.06 -6.70 20.90
CA GLN A 155 -3.82 -5.98 21.92
C GLN A 155 -3.21 -6.10 23.34
N THR A 156 -2.62 -7.25 23.66
CA THR A 156 -1.94 -7.48 24.95
C THR A 156 -0.46 -7.08 24.93
N GLY A 157 0.22 -7.22 23.80
CA GLY A 157 1.67 -6.97 23.68
C GLY A 157 2.05 -5.50 23.45
N ASP A 158 1.21 -4.74 22.75
CA ASP A 158 1.38 -3.29 22.52
C ASP A 158 0.01 -2.65 22.24
N ALA A 159 -0.67 -2.23 23.31
CA ALA A 159 -2.01 -1.64 23.22
C ALA A 159 -2.04 -0.33 22.41
N ALA A 160 -0.94 0.43 22.38
CA ALA A 160 -0.88 1.68 21.63
C ALA A 160 -0.81 1.39 20.12
N LEU A 161 0.09 0.49 19.70
CA LEU A 161 0.18 0.06 18.31
C LEU A 161 -1.11 -0.63 17.84
N ALA A 162 -1.72 -1.45 18.69
CA ALA A 162 -3.01 -2.08 18.40
C ALA A 162 -4.12 -1.04 18.15
N ALA A 163 -4.16 0.03 18.95
CA ALA A 163 -5.12 1.11 18.77
C ALA A 163 -4.91 1.87 17.44
N ASP A 164 -3.66 2.13 17.06
CA ASP A 164 -3.34 2.78 15.78
C ASP A 164 -3.73 1.89 14.59
N LEU A 165 -3.43 0.60 14.64
CA LEU A 165 -3.80 -0.38 13.61
C LEU A 165 -5.32 -0.53 13.47
N ALA A 166 -6.06 -0.46 14.57
CA ALA A 166 -7.53 -0.54 14.56
C ALA A 166 -8.20 0.64 13.85
N GLN A 167 -7.49 1.76 13.64
CA GLN A 167 -8.02 2.93 12.92
C GLN A 167 -7.99 2.74 11.39
N ILE A 168 -7.26 1.76 10.87
CA ILE A 168 -7.16 1.51 9.42
C ILE A 168 -8.44 0.82 8.92
N GLN A 169 -9.18 1.53 8.09
CA GLN A 169 -10.43 1.05 7.47
C GLN A 169 -10.15 0.21 6.22
N TYR A 170 -10.99 -0.79 5.97
CA TYR A 170 -10.96 -1.69 4.82
C TYR A 170 -12.25 -1.57 4.02
#